data_AF-A0AA86N3X1-F1
#
_entry.id   AF-A0AA86N3X1-F1
#
_cell.length_a   1.000
_cell.length_b   1.000
_cell.length_c   1.000
_cell.angle_alpha   90.00
_cell.angle_beta   90.00
_cell.angle_gamma   90.00
#
_symmetry.space_group_name_H-M   'P 1'
#
loop_
_entity.id
_entity.type
_entity.pdbx_description
1 polymer ?
#
loop_
_entity_poly.entity_id
_entity_poly.type
_entity_poly.pdbx_seq_one_letter_code
_entity_poly.pdbx_strand_id
1 'polypeptide(L)'
;MRNVIRITTEGKVRPIRRRAVDAIPAVDERASLVALIQALIPLGLHAVGDALEAEVTDLAGERYSRTGGQPGYVRWCQQRGSVYLLDQKLPITYRRVRNRFRNVEVALPTYQALGDPRAADAGLFRKVLHGLSCRRYEACAEAVPEAFGLSASSVSRRFMRASARQLRKLSERRLEQDEVVVLVLDGKTFADDSMVLALGVTRQGEKKILGFVQTATENEPVCAAFLRDLVTRGLRTDQGLLCVIDGAKGLRKAIQTVFGRQAVVQRCQWHKRENVVRYLPKGHQAPWRRRVQQAYERPTYTDARAALLRLRQELRTINLSAVASLDEGLEETLTLHRLGLFGTLGRSLKTTNCLESLNAQLGQLTDKVDRWRTSDQKHRWVASAVLAIEPRLRRIKGYRHLTQLQEALQRDIQREAVTETRIA
;
A
#
# COMPACT_ATOMS: atom_id res chain seq x y z
N MET A 1 -25.79 58.68 -19.07
CA MET A 1 -26.96 59.11 -18.28
C MET A 1 -27.64 57.87 -17.72
N ARG A 2 -27.75 57.81 -16.38
CA ARG A 2 -28.63 56.99 -15.50
C ARG A 2 -28.89 55.51 -15.86
N ASN A 3 -28.99 54.51 -14.98
CA ASN A 3 -28.56 54.18 -13.61
C ASN A 3 -29.35 52.90 -13.22
N VAL A 4 -28.69 51.88 -12.60
CA VAL A 4 -29.27 50.83 -11.69
C VAL A 4 -30.25 49.80 -12.38
N ILE A 5 -30.44 48.51 -12.02
CA ILE A 5 -30.42 47.76 -10.75
C ILE A 5 -30.26 46.22 -10.97
N ARG A 6 -29.70 45.58 -9.91
CA ARG A 6 -30.05 44.29 -9.26
C ARG A 6 -29.53 42.96 -9.81
N ILE A 7 -28.88 42.27 -8.85
CA ILE A 7 -28.40 40.89 -8.82
C ILE A 7 -29.60 39.93 -8.91
N THR A 8 -29.51 38.92 -9.78
CA THR A 8 -30.32 37.71 -9.71
C THR A 8 -29.46 36.46 -9.84
N THR A 9 -29.91 35.43 -9.12
CA THR A 9 -29.31 34.13 -8.82
C THR A 9 -29.32 33.11 -9.96
N GLU A 10 -29.15 33.53 -11.22
CA GLU A 10 -29.19 32.60 -12.35
C GLU A 10 -27.93 32.70 -13.23
N GLY A 11 -27.25 31.56 -13.34
CA GLY A 11 -25.99 31.42 -14.07
C GLY A 11 -26.10 31.81 -15.54
N LYS A 12 -25.37 32.86 -15.92
CA LYS A 12 -25.01 33.16 -17.30
C LYS A 12 -23.52 33.49 -17.40
N VAL A 13 -22.74 32.53 -17.90
CA VAL A 13 -21.35 32.74 -18.32
C VAL A 13 -21.34 33.74 -19.48
N ARG A 14 -20.72 34.89 -19.29
CA ARG A 14 -20.47 35.88 -20.36
C ARG A 14 -19.14 35.57 -21.05
N PRO A 15 -19.06 35.58 -22.39
CA PRO A 15 -17.79 35.46 -23.08
C PRO A 15 -16.95 36.72 -22.85
N ILE A 16 -15.76 36.57 -22.31
CA ILE A 16 -14.78 37.64 -22.14
C ILE A 16 -14.36 38.13 -23.53
N ARG A 17 -14.52 39.42 -23.82
CA ARG A 17 -14.09 40.02 -25.09
C ARG A 17 -12.56 40.16 -25.08
N ARG A 18 -11.93 39.74 -26.18
CA ARG A 18 -10.47 39.69 -26.44
C ARG A 18 -9.70 40.98 -26.09
N ARG A 19 -10.35 42.15 -26.10
CA ARG A 19 -9.75 43.46 -25.78
C ARG A 19 -9.32 43.67 -24.31
N ALA A 20 -9.64 42.75 -23.40
CA ALA A 20 -9.15 42.82 -22.02
C ALA A 20 -7.71 42.28 -21.86
N VAL A 21 -7.17 41.61 -22.87
CA VAL A 21 -5.83 40.99 -22.83
C VAL A 21 -4.74 41.97 -23.27
N ASP A 22 -5.07 42.93 -24.15
CA ASP A 22 -4.10 43.87 -24.73
C ASP A 22 -3.83 45.11 -23.86
N ALA A 23 -4.43 45.21 -22.67
CA ALA A 23 -4.36 46.37 -21.78
C ALA A 23 -3.58 46.11 -20.48
N ILE A 24 -2.70 45.10 -20.46
CA ILE A 24 -1.85 44.82 -19.29
C ILE A 24 -0.62 45.74 -19.38
N PRO A 25 -0.39 46.66 -18.42
CA PRO A 25 0.80 47.52 -18.44
C PRO A 25 2.07 46.69 -18.25
N ALA A 26 3.21 47.17 -18.76
CA ALA A 26 4.51 46.58 -18.43
C ALA A 26 4.76 46.75 -16.92
N VAL A 27 4.90 45.64 -16.18
CA VAL A 27 5.05 45.63 -14.72
C VAL A 27 6.11 44.62 -14.27
N ASP A 28 6.93 45.07 -13.33
CA ASP A 28 7.83 44.35 -12.39
C ASP A 28 7.91 42.81 -12.55
N GLU A 29 9.11 42.30 -12.85
CA GLU A 29 9.39 40.87 -13.10
C GLU A 29 8.94 39.95 -11.95
N ARG A 30 8.97 40.40 -10.69
CA ARG A 30 8.47 39.60 -9.55
C ARG A 30 6.95 39.53 -9.49
N ALA A 31 6.27 40.64 -9.77
CA ALA A 31 4.81 40.67 -9.86
C ALA A 31 4.32 39.87 -11.08
N SER A 32 5.06 39.93 -12.19
CA SER A 32 4.82 39.14 -13.40
C SER A 32 5.01 37.64 -13.16
N LEU A 33 6.04 37.22 -12.42
CA LEU A 33 6.23 35.81 -12.05
C LEU A 33 5.09 35.31 -11.14
N VAL A 34 4.68 36.11 -10.15
CA VAL A 34 3.56 35.77 -9.25
C VAL A 34 2.23 35.72 -10.01
N ALA A 35 1.97 36.66 -10.93
CA ALA A 35 0.81 36.64 -11.80
C ALA A 35 0.83 35.46 -12.77
N LEU A 36 2.00 35.09 -13.31
CA LEU A 36 2.18 33.92 -14.17
C LEU A 36 1.92 32.62 -13.40
N ILE A 37 2.41 32.52 -12.16
CA ILE A 37 2.15 31.41 -11.23
C ILE A 37 0.65 31.31 -10.91
N GLN A 38 -0.02 32.45 -10.68
CA GLN A 38 -1.47 32.51 -10.44
C GLN A 38 -2.30 32.24 -11.71
N ALA A 39 -1.73 32.42 -12.90
CA ALA A 39 -2.38 32.23 -14.21
C ALA A 39 -2.12 30.85 -14.86
N LEU A 40 -1.39 29.93 -14.21
CA LEU A 40 -1.02 28.64 -14.79
C LEU A 40 -2.22 27.78 -15.25
N ILE A 41 -3.37 27.89 -14.58
CA ILE A 41 -4.55 27.10 -14.95
C ILE A 41 -5.31 27.72 -16.13
N PRO A 42 -5.56 29.04 -16.19
CA PRO A 42 -6.00 29.71 -17.42
C PRO A 42 -5.09 29.44 -18.63
N LEU A 43 -3.76 29.49 -18.44
CA LEU A 43 -2.78 29.18 -19.49
C LEU A 43 -2.87 27.70 -19.92
N GLY A 44 -3.01 26.78 -18.96
CA GLY A 44 -3.22 25.36 -19.24
C GLY A 44 -4.51 25.10 -20.04
N LEU A 45 -5.62 25.78 -19.69
CA LEU A 45 -6.87 25.68 -20.46
C LEU A 45 -6.73 26.26 -21.88
N HIS A 46 -5.96 27.33 -22.05
CA HIS A 46 -5.67 27.89 -23.37
C HIS A 46 -4.88 26.90 -24.21
N ALA A 47 -3.81 26.33 -23.67
CA ALA A 47 -3.00 25.31 -24.35
C ALA A 47 -3.83 24.06 -24.73
N VAL A 48 -4.77 23.64 -23.88
CA VAL A 48 -5.73 22.57 -24.24
C VAL A 48 -6.61 23.00 -25.41
N GLY A 49 -7.12 24.24 -25.39
CA GLY A 49 -7.89 24.81 -26.49
C GLY A 49 -7.11 24.79 -27.82
N ASP A 50 -5.86 25.23 -27.79
CA ASP A 50 -4.98 25.27 -28.95
C ASP A 50 -4.68 23.86 -29.48
N ALA A 51 -4.41 22.90 -28.60
CA ALA A 51 -4.19 21.51 -28.99
C ALA A 51 -5.42 20.89 -29.65
N LEU A 52 -6.62 21.15 -29.11
CA LEU A 52 -7.87 20.67 -29.71
C LEU A 52 -8.16 21.34 -31.05
N GLU A 53 -7.87 22.63 -31.19
CA GLU A 53 -8.07 23.35 -32.45
C GLU A 53 -7.07 22.92 -33.53
N ALA A 54 -5.82 22.64 -33.14
CA ALA A 54 -4.82 22.06 -34.03
C ALA A 54 -5.28 20.69 -34.56
N GLU A 55 -5.76 19.81 -33.68
CA GLU A 55 -6.27 18.48 -34.08
C GLU A 55 -7.51 18.58 -35.00
N VAL A 56 -8.40 19.55 -34.74
CA VAL A 56 -9.54 19.86 -35.63
C VAL A 56 -9.05 20.36 -36.99
N THR A 57 -7.99 21.16 -37.01
CA THR A 57 -7.39 21.72 -38.22
C THR A 57 -6.72 20.63 -39.05
N ASP A 58 -6.02 19.69 -38.41
CA ASP A 58 -5.42 18.53 -39.09
C ASP A 58 -6.48 17.63 -39.75
N LEU A 59 -7.63 17.45 -39.07
CA LEU A 59 -8.71 16.62 -39.60
C LEU A 59 -9.52 17.34 -40.68
N ALA A 60 -9.96 18.58 -40.43
CA ALA A 60 -10.96 19.27 -41.24
C ALA A 60 -10.43 20.49 -42.02
N GLY A 61 -9.14 20.80 -41.93
CA GLY A 61 -8.49 21.93 -42.56
C GLY A 61 -8.70 23.26 -41.83
N GLU A 62 -8.01 24.30 -42.30
CA GLU A 62 -8.09 25.66 -41.76
C GLU A 62 -9.52 26.23 -41.79
N ARG A 63 -9.82 27.11 -40.84
CA ARG A 63 -11.16 27.69 -40.74
C ARG A 63 -11.47 28.51 -42.00
N TYR A 64 -12.61 28.22 -42.63
CA TYR A 64 -13.06 28.82 -43.89
C TYR A 64 -12.21 28.45 -45.13
N SER A 65 -11.23 27.55 -44.98
CA SER A 65 -10.51 27.00 -46.12
C SER A 65 -11.31 25.89 -46.79
N ARG A 66 -11.18 25.78 -48.12
CA ARG A 66 -11.71 24.67 -48.91
C ARG A 66 -10.66 23.59 -49.18
N THR A 67 -9.43 23.81 -48.72
CA THR A 67 -8.24 22.98 -48.96
C THR A 67 -7.45 22.74 -47.66
N GLY A 68 -6.81 21.57 -47.54
CA GLY A 68 -5.87 21.27 -46.44
C GLY A 68 -6.35 20.27 -45.37
N GLY A 69 -7.61 19.85 -45.36
CA GLY A 69 -8.13 18.82 -44.45
C GLY A 69 -8.19 17.42 -45.08
N GLN A 70 -8.42 16.39 -44.24
CA GLN A 70 -8.64 15.04 -44.73
C GLN A 70 -9.98 14.94 -45.50
N PRO A 71 -10.03 14.21 -46.63
CA PRO A 71 -11.25 14.08 -47.42
C PRO A 71 -12.44 13.56 -46.59
N GLY A 72 -13.55 14.28 -46.65
CA GLY A 72 -14.81 13.91 -45.99
C GLY A 72 -14.93 14.34 -44.52
N TYR A 73 -13.89 14.85 -43.90
CA TYR A 73 -13.94 15.39 -42.53
C TYR A 73 -14.33 16.86 -42.55
N VAL A 74 -15.28 17.26 -41.70
CA VAL A 74 -15.75 18.65 -41.61
C VAL A 74 -15.87 19.12 -40.17
N ARG A 75 -15.59 20.42 -39.98
CA ARG A 75 -15.88 21.15 -38.73
C ARG A 75 -17.39 21.19 -38.52
N TRP A 76 -17.85 20.86 -37.31
CA TRP A 76 -19.27 20.83 -36.95
C TRP A 76 -19.60 21.86 -35.85
N CYS A 77 -20.65 21.62 -35.08
CA CYS A 77 -21.07 22.49 -33.99
C CYS A 77 -20.01 22.56 -32.87
N GLN A 78 -20.08 23.66 -32.12
CA GLN A 78 -19.34 23.83 -30.87
C GLN A 78 -20.11 23.14 -29.75
N GLN A 79 -19.41 22.42 -28.89
CA GLN A 79 -20.02 21.72 -27.76
C GLN A 79 -19.33 22.13 -26.46
N ARG A 80 -20.14 22.32 -25.41
CA ARG A 80 -19.65 22.43 -24.04
C ARG A 80 -19.28 21.04 -23.54
N GLY A 81 -18.08 20.93 -23.02
CA GLY A 81 -17.50 19.72 -22.47
C GLY A 81 -16.69 20.02 -21.21
N SER A 82 -15.85 19.07 -20.83
CA SER A 82 -15.01 19.22 -19.64
C SER A 82 -13.77 18.36 -19.75
N VAL A 83 -12.66 18.87 -19.22
CA VAL A 83 -11.37 18.19 -19.16
C VAL A 83 -10.83 18.19 -17.73
N TYR A 84 -9.89 17.31 -17.43
CA TYR A 84 -9.15 17.33 -16.18
C TYR A 84 -7.80 18.00 -16.37
N LEU A 85 -7.51 19.00 -15.53
CA LEU A 85 -6.16 19.52 -15.31
C LEU A 85 -5.78 19.23 -13.86
N LEU A 86 -4.69 18.48 -13.67
CA LEU A 86 -4.30 17.95 -12.36
C LEU A 86 -5.49 17.27 -11.68
N ASP A 87 -5.81 17.60 -10.42
CA ASP A 87 -6.90 17.04 -9.67
C ASP A 87 -8.27 17.71 -9.91
N GLN A 88 -8.35 18.70 -10.82
CA GLN A 88 -9.55 19.53 -11.01
C GLN A 88 -10.24 19.21 -12.34
N LYS A 89 -11.57 19.22 -12.34
CA LYS A 89 -12.37 19.11 -13.57
C LYS A 89 -12.81 20.51 -13.99
N LEU A 90 -12.44 20.92 -15.20
CA LEU A 90 -12.65 22.27 -15.69
C LEU A 90 -13.56 22.24 -16.93
N PRO A 91 -14.46 23.23 -17.08
CA PRO A 91 -15.29 23.34 -18.26
C PRO A 91 -14.45 23.77 -19.46
N ILE A 92 -14.76 23.24 -20.64
CA ILE A 92 -14.15 23.69 -21.90
C ILE A 92 -15.21 23.71 -22.99
N THR A 93 -15.03 24.58 -23.98
CA THR A 93 -15.82 24.54 -25.22
C THR A 93 -14.89 24.11 -26.34
N TYR A 94 -15.25 23.06 -27.07
CA TYR A 94 -14.44 22.54 -28.17
C TYR A 94 -15.29 22.31 -29.42
N ARG A 95 -14.62 22.18 -30.56
CA ARG A 95 -15.24 21.97 -31.87
C ARG A 95 -15.34 20.46 -32.16
N ARG A 96 -16.51 20.00 -32.59
CA ARG A 96 -16.67 18.61 -33.05
C ARG A 96 -16.26 18.48 -34.51
N VAL A 97 -15.77 17.29 -34.87
CA VAL A 97 -15.47 16.91 -36.25
C VAL A 97 -16.41 15.77 -36.65
N ARG A 98 -16.93 15.82 -37.88
CA ARG A 98 -17.78 14.75 -38.42
C ARG A 98 -17.19 14.25 -39.73
N ASN A 99 -17.19 12.92 -39.91
CA ASN A 99 -16.91 12.30 -41.20
C ASN A 99 -18.23 12.23 -41.99
N ARG A 100 -18.32 12.96 -43.11
CA ARG A 100 -19.51 13.05 -43.97
C ARG A 100 -19.76 11.77 -44.76
N PHE A 101 -18.71 11.07 -45.18
CA PHE A 101 -18.86 9.83 -45.95
C PHE A 101 -19.49 8.72 -45.11
N ARG A 102 -19.08 8.63 -43.84
CA ARG A 102 -19.59 7.62 -42.89
C ARG A 102 -20.74 8.13 -42.02
N ASN A 103 -21.04 9.42 -42.11
CA ASN A 103 -22.03 10.13 -41.29
C ASN A 103 -21.84 9.97 -39.76
N VAL A 104 -20.61 9.75 -39.29
CA VAL A 104 -20.27 9.56 -37.87
C VAL A 104 -19.46 10.72 -37.31
N GLU A 105 -19.62 10.99 -36.02
CA GLU A 105 -18.74 11.90 -35.29
C GLU A 105 -17.37 11.24 -35.06
N VAL A 106 -16.34 12.06 -35.17
CA VAL A 106 -14.95 11.68 -34.90
C VAL A 106 -14.59 12.26 -33.55
N ALA A 107 -14.29 11.38 -32.59
CA ALA A 107 -13.81 11.81 -31.30
C ALA A 107 -12.36 12.26 -31.40
N LEU A 108 -12.03 13.36 -30.72
CA LEU A 108 -10.66 13.88 -30.66
C LEU A 108 -9.86 13.11 -29.60
N PRO A 109 -8.83 12.32 -29.95
CA PRO A 109 -7.90 11.69 -29.01
C PRO A 109 -7.46 12.59 -27.85
N THR A 110 -7.10 13.85 -28.11
CA THR A 110 -6.65 14.77 -27.05
C THR A 110 -7.76 15.05 -26.04
N TYR A 111 -8.99 15.27 -26.51
CA TYR A 111 -10.15 15.48 -25.64
C TYR A 111 -10.48 14.23 -24.82
N GLN A 112 -10.41 13.04 -25.44
CA GLN A 112 -10.64 11.78 -24.73
C GLN A 112 -9.60 11.53 -23.65
N ALA A 113 -8.32 11.77 -23.96
CA ALA A 113 -7.21 11.62 -23.02
C ALA A 113 -7.35 12.56 -21.81
N LEU A 114 -7.69 13.82 -22.05
CA LEU A 114 -7.92 14.82 -20.99
C LEU A 114 -9.26 14.62 -20.26
N GLY A 115 -10.20 13.89 -20.84
CA GLY A 115 -11.45 13.48 -20.21
C GLY A 115 -11.28 12.35 -19.19
N ASP A 116 -10.16 11.63 -19.20
CA ASP A 116 -9.88 10.50 -18.30
C ASP A 116 -8.98 10.92 -17.13
N PRO A 117 -9.45 10.87 -15.86
CA PRO A 117 -8.66 11.32 -14.72
C PRO A 117 -7.53 10.36 -14.31
N ARG A 118 -7.05 9.43 -15.17
CA ARG A 118 -6.07 8.39 -14.78
C ARG A 118 -4.79 8.95 -14.16
N ALA A 119 -4.21 10.00 -14.74
CA ALA A 119 -3.01 10.66 -14.19
C ALA A 119 -3.37 11.59 -13.01
N ALA A 120 -4.50 12.30 -13.13
CA ALA A 120 -5.09 13.18 -12.13
C ALA A 120 -5.40 12.49 -10.79
N ASP A 121 -5.84 11.23 -10.84
CA ASP A 121 -6.20 10.42 -9.69
C ASP A 121 -5.00 10.11 -8.78
N ALA A 122 -3.77 10.12 -9.30
CA ALA A 122 -2.58 9.80 -8.51
C ALA A 122 -2.29 10.87 -7.43
N GLY A 123 -2.42 12.15 -7.79
CA GLY A 123 -2.23 13.27 -6.85
C GLY A 123 -3.31 13.28 -5.77
N LEU A 124 -4.57 13.18 -6.18
CA LEU A 124 -5.71 13.07 -5.26
C LEU A 124 -5.57 11.87 -4.33
N PHE A 125 -5.22 10.70 -4.89
CA PHE A 125 -5.00 9.48 -4.13
C PHE A 125 -3.95 9.66 -3.04
N ARG A 126 -2.79 10.26 -3.35
CA ARG A 126 -1.73 10.52 -2.37
C ARG A 126 -2.21 11.46 -1.27
N LYS A 127 -2.86 12.58 -1.62
CA LYS A 127 -3.38 13.55 -0.65
C LYS A 127 -4.36 12.89 0.33
N VAL A 128 -5.32 12.10 -0.18
CA VAL A 128 -6.28 11.38 0.66
C VAL A 128 -5.60 10.29 1.51
N LEU A 129 -4.66 9.53 0.94
CA LEU A 129 -3.91 8.50 1.66
C LEU A 129 -3.08 9.09 2.80
N HIS A 130 -2.50 10.29 2.63
CA HIS A 130 -1.78 11.03 3.68
C HIS A 130 -2.70 11.77 4.65
N GLY A 131 -4.01 11.54 4.55
CA GLY A 131 -4.98 11.93 5.55
C GLY A 131 -5.67 13.27 5.30
N LEU A 132 -5.71 13.75 4.06
CA LEU A 132 -6.62 14.82 3.67
C LEU A 132 -8.04 14.25 3.58
N SER A 133 -8.96 14.78 4.39
CA SER A 133 -10.36 14.35 4.37
C SER A 133 -11.02 14.68 3.04
N CYS A 134 -11.77 13.72 2.47
CA CYS A 134 -12.56 13.96 1.25
C CYS A 134 -13.53 15.16 1.40
N ARG A 135 -14.01 15.45 2.62
CA ARG A 135 -14.91 16.58 2.90
C ARG A 135 -14.19 17.93 2.97
N ARG A 136 -12.91 17.93 3.36
CA ARG A 136 -12.07 19.13 3.42
C ARG A 136 -11.17 19.28 2.19
N TYR A 137 -11.24 18.34 1.25
CA TYR A 137 -10.39 18.32 0.07
C TYR A 137 -10.55 19.59 -0.75
N GLU A 138 -11.78 20.02 -0.99
CA GLU A 138 -12.09 21.23 -1.75
C GLU A 138 -11.48 22.49 -1.12
N ALA A 139 -11.54 22.62 0.21
CA ALA A 139 -10.94 23.75 0.93
C ALA A 139 -9.40 23.76 0.89
N CYS A 140 -8.77 22.61 0.68
CA CYS A 140 -7.32 22.47 0.57
C CYS A 140 -6.83 22.38 -0.89
N ALA A 141 -7.75 22.23 -1.83
CA ALA A 141 -7.44 22.34 -3.24
C ALA A 141 -7.42 23.85 -3.53
N GLU A 142 -6.31 24.34 -4.07
CA GLU A 142 -6.23 25.67 -4.69
C GLU A 142 -7.06 25.65 -5.98
N ALA A 143 -8.38 25.52 -5.82
CA ALA A 143 -9.32 25.33 -6.88
C ALA A 143 -9.52 26.64 -7.62
N VAL A 144 -9.43 26.60 -8.94
CA VAL A 144 -9.75 27.78 -9.76
C VAL A 144 -11.24 28.06 -9.65
N PRO A 145 -11.64 29.34 -9.64
CA PRO A 145 -13.03 29.68 -9.88
C PRO A 145 -13.55 28.91 -11.11
N GLU A 146 -14.71 28.25 -10.99
CA GLU A 146 -15.33 27.36 -12.00
C GLU A 146 -14.84 25.90 -12.05
N ALA A 147 -13.83 25.50 -11.25
CA ALA A 147 -13.49 24.09 -11.10
C ALA A 147 -14.63 23.32 -10.40
N PHE A 148 -14.97 22.14 -10.92
CA PHE A 148 -15.96 21.25 -10.33
C PHE A 148 -15.43 19.82 -10.18
N GLY A 149 -16.22 18.94 -9.58
CA GLY A 149 -15.79 17.56 -9.34
C GLY A 149 -14.83 17.36 -8.16
N LEU A 150 -14.69 18.38 -7.29
CA LEU A 150 -13.96 18.33 -6.01
C LEU A 150 -14.85 18.00 -4.81
N SER A 151 -16.15 17.78 -5.04
CA SER A 151 -17.08 17.38 -3.97
C SER A 151 -16.64 16.10 -3.29
N ALA A 152 -16.99 15.95 -2.00
CA ALA A 152 -16.59 14.80 -1.20
C ALA A 152 -16.93 13.44 -1.84
N SER A 153 -18.09 13.35 -2.52
CA SER A 153 -18.53 12.14 -3.23
C SER A 153 -17.75 11.90 -4.52
N SER A 154 -17.32 12.94 -5.22
CA SER A 154 -16.43 12.83 -6.40
C SER A 154 -15.04 12.37 -5.98
N VAL A 155 -14.44 13.02 -4.97
CA VAL A 155 -13.14 12.66 -4.41
C VAL A 155 -13.14 11.23 -3.88
N SER A 156 -14.18 10.83 -3.16
CA SER A 156 -14.33 9.45 -2.69
C SER A 156 -14.37 8.44 -3.84
N ARG A 157 -15.18 8.67 -4.89
CA ARG A 157 -15.23 7.76 -6.06
C ARG A 157 -13.88 7.63 -6.78
N ARG A 158 -13.16 8.74 -6.93
CA ARG A 158 -11.82 8.76 -7.53
C ARG A 158 -10.81 8.01 -6.67
N PHE A 159 -10.82 8.23 -5.36
CA PHE A 159 -10.00 7.48 -4.41
C PHE A 159 -10.32 5.98 -4.46
N MET A 160 -11.60 5.58 -4.50
CA MET A 160 -12.01 4.18 -4.61
C MET A 160 -11.44 3.54 -5.88
N ARG A 161 -11.56 4.22 -7.02
CA ARG A 161 -11.00 3.76 -8.30
C ARG A 161 -9.48 3.59 -8.24
N ALA A 162 -8.76 4.55 -7.68
CA ALA A 162 -7.31 4.52 -7.56
C ALA A 162 -6.82 3.44 -6.59
N SER A 163 -7.45 3.34 -5.42
CA SER A 163 -7.12 2.34 -4.40
C SER A 163 -7.49 0.91 -4.83
N ALA A 164 -8.54 0.72 -5.65
CA ALA A 164 -8.84 -0.57 -6.25
C ALA A 164 -7.74 -1.06 -7.20
N ARG A 165 -7.05 -0.14 -7.90
CA ARG A 165 -5.86 -0.49 -8.69
C ARG A 165 -4.68 -0.89 -7.81
N GLN A 166 -4.50 -0.25 -6.66
CA GLN A 166 -3.46 -0.65 -5.69
C GLN A 166 -3.73 -2.02 -5.09
N LEU A 167 -5.00 -2.32 -4.76
CA LEU A 167 -5.41 -3.64 -4.30
C LEU A 167 -5.09 -4.71 -5.34
N ARG A 168 -5.54 -4.53 -6.59
CA ARG A 168 -5.21 -5.46 -7.68
C ARG A 168 -3.71 -5.62 -7.88
N LYS A 169 -2.96 -4.50 -7.89
CA LYS A 169 -1.50 -4.52 -8.02
C LYS A 169 -0.84 -5.39 -6.93
N LEU A 170 -1.30 -5.33 -5.69
CA LEU A 170 -0.75 -6.16 -4.61
C LEU A 170 -1.20 -7.62 -4.72
N SER A 171 -2.51 -7.84 -4.94
CA SER A 171 -3.10 -9.18 -4.99
C SER A 171 -2.63 -10.00 -6.19
N GLU A 172 -2.38 -9.37 -7.34
CA GLU A 172 -1.97 -10.05 -8.58
C GLU A 172 -0.44 -10.07 -8.76
N ARG A 173 0.31 -9.55 -7.78
CA ARG A 173 1.78 -9.46 -7.85
C ARG A 173 2.39 -10.85 -7.93
N ARG A 174 3.24 -11.02 -8.95
CA ARG A 174 4.14 -12.15 -9.18
C ARG A 174 5.32 -12.12 -8.20
N LEU A 175 5.61 -13.26 -7.56
CA LEU A 175 6.59 -13.42 -6.48
C LEU A 175 7.81 -14.25 -6.89
N GLU A 176 7.83 -14.78 -8.12
CA GLU A 176 8.85 -15.70 -8.62
C GLU A 176 10.26 -15.08 -8.61
N GLN A 177 10.35 -13.76 -8.74
CA GLN A 177 11.61 -13.01 -8.84
C GLN A 177 12.14 -12.52 -7.48
N ASP A 178 11.35 -12.56 -6.41
CA ASP A 178 11.68 -11.89 -5.15
C ASP A 178 12.62 -12.71 -4.23
N GLU A 179 13.04 -13.93 -4.61
CA GLU A 179 13.95 -14.83 -3.84
C GLU A 179 13.77 -14.73 -2.31
N VAL A 180 12.53 -14.97 -1.84
CA VAL A 180 12.17 -14.79 -0.42
C VAL A 180 12.76 -15.92 0.42
N VAL A 181 13.54 -15.56 1.45
CA VAL A 181 14.20 -16.51 2.38
C VAL A 181 13.55 -16.47 3.77
N VAL A 182 12.91 -15.35 4.12
CA VAL A 182 12.18 -15.21 5.39
C VAL A 182 10.76 -14.73 5.10
N LEU A 183 9.79 -15.40 5.70
CA LEU A 183 8.39 -14.98 5.71
C LEU A 183 8.02 -14.56 7.13
N VAL A 184 7.76 -13.28 7.34
CA VAL A 184 7.22 -12.77 8.60
C VAL A 184 5.71 -12.66 8.44
N LEU A 185 4.95 -13.22 9.39
CA LEU A 185 3.50 -13.17 9.42
C LEU A 185 3.05 -12.61 10.77
N ASP A 186 2.14 -11.66 10.75
CA ASP A 186 1.62 -11.01 11.94
C ASP A 186 0.21 -10.46 11.69
N GLY A 187 -0.64 -10.55 12.71
CA GLY A 187 -1.99 -10.01 12.70
C GLY A 187 -2.00 -8.55 13.14
N LYS A 188 -2.77 -7.71 12.44
CA LYS A 188 -3.12 -6.36 12.90
C LYS A 188 -4.64 -6.25 13.01
N THR A 189 -5.12 -5.89 14.19
CA THR A 189 -6.53 -5.62 14.43
C THR A 189 -6.94 -4.27 13.83
N PHE A 190 -8.02 -4.25 13.06
CA PHE A 190 -8.67 -3.10 12.43
C PHE A 190 -10.15 -3.05 12.82
N ALA A 191 -10.45 -2.23 13.83
CA ALA A 191 -11.75 -2.26 14.54
C ALA A 191 -12.02 -3.69 15.04
N ASP A 192 -13.11 -4.32 14.60
CA ASP A 192 -13.50 -5.67 15.05
C ASP A 192 -12.88 -6.80 14.20
N ASP A 193 -12.18 -6.47 13.10
CA ASP A 193 -11.57 -7.45 12.19
C ASP A 193 -10.06 -7.58 12.41
N SER A 194 -9.48 -8.76 12.14
CA SER A 194 -8.03 -8.94 12.07
C SER A 194 -7.56 -9.00 10.61
N MET A 195 -6.40 -8.41 10.32
CA MET A 195 -5.72 -8.49 9.04
C MET A 195 -4.37 -9.18 9.26
N VAL A 196 -4.19 -10.37 8.71
CA VAL A 196 -2.89 -11.06 8.75
C VAL A 196 -2.07 -10.59 7.56
N LEU A 197 -0.92 -9.96 7.80
CA LEU A 197 -0.01 -9.50 6.76
C LEU A 197 1.15 -10.48 6.55
N ALA A 198 1.54 -10.68 5.29
CA ALA A 198 2.74 -11.42 4.92
C ALA A 198 3.82 -10.46 4.42
N LEU A 199 4.94 -10.42 5.13
CA LEU A 199 6.15 -9.70 4.75
C LEU A 199 7.25 -10.70 4.38
N GLY A 200 7.65 -10.71 3.12
CA GLY A 200 8.81 -11.44 2.64
C GLY A 200 10.09 -10.64 2.84
N VAL A 201 11.17 -11.33 3.20
CA VAL A 201 12.53 -10.78 3.15
C VAL A 201 13.30 -11.54 2.07
N THR A 202 13.77 -10.82 1.07
CA THR A 202 14.54 -11.37 -0.03
C THR A 202 15.93 -11.80 0.44
N ARG A 203 16.64 -12.62 -0.34
CA ARG A 203 18.04 -12.98 -0.08
C ARG A 203 18.97 -11.78 0.10
N GLN A 204 18.64 -10.63 -0.51
CA GLN A 204 19.38 -9.37 -0.40
C GLN A 204 18.98 -8.54 0.83
N GLY A 205 18.01 -9.03 1.62
CA GLY A 205 17.50 -8.40 2.84
C GLY A 205 16.39 -7.39 2.60
N GLU A 206 15.89 -7.26 1.38
CA GLU A 206 14.82 -6.32 1.05
C GLU A 206 13.47 -6.82 1.57
N LYS A 207 12.67 -5.89 2.08
CA LYS A 207 11.36 -6.17 2.65
C LYS A 207 10.31 -5.98 1.57
N LYS A 208 9.55 -7.02 1.26
CA LYS A 208 8.50 -7.04 0.23
C LYS A 208 7.18 -7.47 0.85
N ILE A 209 6.13 -6.68 0.64
CA ILE A 209 4.80 -7.05 1.11
C ILE A 209 4.21 -8.01 0.09
N LEU A 210 3.94 -9.24 0.54
CA LEU A 210 3.47 -10.31 -0.34
C LEU A 210 1.94 -10.33 -0.42
N GLY A 211 1.27 -9.85 0.62
CA GLY A 211 -0.18 -9.74 0.67
C GLY A 211 -0.71 -9.68 2.09
N PHE A 212 -2.02 -9.76 2.21
CA PHE A 212 -2.72 -9.88 3.48
C PHE A 212 -4.04 -10.62 3.29
N VAL A 213 -4.61 -11.10 4.39
CA VAL A 213 -5.95 -11.70 4.43
C VAL A 213 -6.73 -11.14 5.62
N GLN A 214 -8.02 -10.86 5.41
CA GLN A 214 -8.95 -10.49 6.48
C GLN A 214 -9.45 -11.76 7.17
N THR A 215 -9.37 -11.79 8.51
CA THR A 215 -9.80 -12.92 9.32
C THR A 215 -10.54 -12.42 10.58
N ALA A 216 -11.60 -13.12 11.00
CA ALA A 216 -12.27 -12.83 12.27
C ALA A 216 -11.46 -13.39 13.47
N THR A 217 -10.84 -14.54 13.25
CA THR A 217 -9.85 -15.16 14.13
C THR A 217 -8.72 -15.72 13.24
N GLU A 218 -7.55 -15.99 13.81
CA GLU A 218 -6.43 -16.63 13.10
C GLU A 218 -6.72 -18.12 12.85
N ASN A 219 -7.81 -18.40 12.13
CA ASN A 219 -8.27 -19.73 11.83
C ASN A 219 -7.38 -20.37 10.75
N GLU A 220 -7.00 -21.62 10.97
CA GLU A 220 -6.08 -22.36 10.11
C GLU A 220 -6.53 -22.39 8.63
N PRO A 221 -7.78 -22.73 8.27
CA PRO A 221 -8.17 -22.86 6.87
C PRO A 221 -8.02 -21.56 6.08
N VAL A 222 -8.31 -20.42 6.71
CA VAL A 222 -8.20 -19.09 6.09
C VAL A 222 -6.73 -18.73 5.87
N CYS A 223 -5.89 -18.94 6.89
CA CYS A 223 -4.46 -18.70 6.76
C CYS A 223 -3.82 -19.65 5.75
N ALA A 224 -4.22 -20.93 5.71
CA ALA A 224 -3.71 -21.90 4.75
C ALA A 224 -4.11 -21.54 3.31
N ALA A 225 -5.35 -21.10 3.08
CA ALA A 225 -5.76 -20.60 1.77
C ALA A 225 -4.92 -19.40 1.32
N PHE A 226 -4.67 -18.46 2.23
CA PHE A 226 -3.79 -17.30 1.95
C PHE A 226 -2.35 -17.71 1.64
N LEU A 227 -1.76 -18.64 2.40
CA LEU A 227 -0.40 -19.11 2.14
C LEU A 227 -0.31 -19.89 0.81
N ARG A 228 -1.34 -20.67 0.44
CA ARG A 228 -1.40 -21.34 -0.87
C ARG A 228 -1.47 -20.33 -2.01
N ASP A 229 -2.25 -19.27 -1.86
CA ASP A 229 -2.32 -18.18 -2.84
C ASP A 229 -0.93 -17.53 -3.05
N LEU A 230 -0.15 -17.33 -1.99
CA LEU A 230 1.24 -16.87 -2.13
C LEU A 230 2.12 -17.82 -2.96
N VAL A 231 1.98 -19.13 -2.76
CA VAL A 231 2.69 -20.15 -3.55
C VAL A 231 2.24 -20.12 -5.01
N THR A 232 0.93 -20.05 -5.26
CA THR A 232 0.36 -19.92 -6.62
C THR A 232 0.86 -18.67 -7.34
N ARG A 233 1.13 -17.59 -6.60
CA ARG A 233 1.73 -16.35 -7.12
C ARG A 233 3.25 -16.40 -7.29
N GLY A 234 3.89 -17.53 -6.97
CA GLY A 234 5.31 -17.75 -7.21
C GLY A 234 6.21 -17.72 -5.98
N LEU A 235 5.67 -17.75 -4.76
CA LEU A 235 6.49 -17.85 -3.55
C LEU A 235 7.23 -19.20 -3.52
N ARG A 236 8.54 -19.15 -3.73
CA ARG A 236 9.43 -20.32 -3.70
C ARG A 236 9.74 -20.75 -2.28
N THR A 237 9.60 -22.04 -2.01
CA THR A 237 9.87 -22.68 -0.72
C THR A 237 10.89 -23.82 -0.82
N ASP A 238 11.30 -24.18 -2.04
CA ASP A 238 12.19 -25.30 -2.34
C ASP A 238 13.58 -25.18 -1.70
N GLN A 239 14.06 -23.95 -1.49
CA GLN A 239 15.35 -23.65 -0.87
C GLN A 239 15.28 -23.52 0.66
N GLY A 240 14.12 -23.81 1.26
CA GLY A 240 13.84 -23.59 2.67
C GLY A 240 13.40 -22.16 2.98
N LEU A 241 12.42 -22.03 3.88
CA LEU A 241 11.82 -20.77 4.28
C LEU A 241 11.81 -20.64 5.79
N LEU A 242 12.37 -19.55 6.32
CA LEU A 242 12.20 -19.22 7.75
C LEU A 242 10.90 -18.47 7.94
N CYS A 243 9.95 -19.06 8.66
CA CYS A 243 8.68 -18.43 9.02
C CYS A 243 8.75 -17.80 10.41
N VAL A 244 8.67 -16.48 10.51
CA VAL A 244 8.66 -15.74 11.79
C VAL A 244 7.22 -15.36 12.14
N ILE A 245 6.71 -15.85 13.27
CA ILE A 245 5.32 -15.64 13.73
C ILE A 245 5.27 -15.21 15.19
N ASP A 246 4.17 -14.58 15.61
CA ASP A 246 3.95 -14.15 17.00
C ASP A 246 3.70 -15.32 17.98
N GLY A 247 3.07 -16.41 17.50
CA GLY A 247 2.66 -17.57 18.29
C GLY A 247 1.24 -18.09 18.00
N ALA A 248 0.52 -17.46 17.07
CA ALA A 248 -0.78 -17.89 16.57
C ALA A 248 -0.83 -19.39 16.20
N LYS A 249 -1.60 -20.19 16.96
CA LYS A 249 -1.70 -21.65 16.74
C LYS A 249 -2.25 -22.00 15.36
N GLY A 250 -3.27 -21.28 14.89
CA GLY A 250 -3.85 -21.52 13.57
C GLY A 250 -2.90 -21.13 12.44
N LEU A 251 -2.11 -20.07 12.61
CA LEU A 251 -1.07 -19.68 11.65
C LEU A 251 0.07 -20.69 11.60
N ARG A 252 0.52 -21.19 12.76
CA ARG A 252 1.54 -22.26 12.83
C ARG A 252 1.06 -23.52 12.12
N LYS A 253 -0.19 -23.92 12.36
CA LYS A 253 -0.80 -25.08 11.70
C LYS A 253 -0.93 -24.86 10.20
N ALA A 254 -1.36 -23.68 9.75
CA ALA A 254 -1.41 -23.32 8.34
C ALA A 254 -0.04 -23.39 7.66
N ILE A 255 1.03 -22.91 8.31
CA ILE A 255 2.40 -23.05 7.83
C ILE A 255 2.77 -24.53 7.65
N GLN A 256 2.45 -25.38 8.62
CA GLN A 256 2.70 -26.83 8.49
C GLN A 256 1.93 -27.42 7.30
N THR A 257 0.65 -27.10 7.19
CA THR A 257 -0.25 -27.64 6.16
C THR A 257 0.20 -27.25 4.75
N VAL A 258 0.73 -26.04 4.57
CA VAL A 258 1.05 -25.51 3.23
C VAL A 258 2.51 -25.72 2.85
N PHE A 259 3.45 -25.45 3.76
CA PHE A 259 4.88 -25.52 3.45
C PHE A 259 5.54 -26.80 3.97
N GLY A 260 4.91 -27.50 4.93
CA GLY A 260 5.44 -28.74 5.49
C GLY A 260 6.88 -28.60 5.96
N ARG A 261 7.71 -29.59 5.61
CA ARG A 261 9.14 -29.63 5.94
C ARG A 261 9.96 -28.47 5.38
N GLN A 262 9.46 -27.76 4.35
CA GLN A 262 10.22 -26.65 3.75
C GLN A 262 10.22 -25.39 4.63
N ALA A 263 9.33 -25.30 5.62
CA ALA A 263 9.26 -24.16 6.51
C ALA A 263 9.83 -24.48 7.89
N VAL A 264 10.82 -23.70 8.30
CA VAL A 264 11.35 -23.72 9.67
C VAL A 264 10.75 -22.54 10.43
N VAL A 265 10.11 -22.78 11.58
CA VAL A 265 9.38 -21.74 12.31
C VAL A 265 10.22 -21.14 13.42
N GLN A 266 10.26 -19.81 13.47
CA GLN A 266 10.74 -19.01 14.60
C GLN A 266 9.57 -18.28 15.25
N ARG A 267 9.27 -18.57 16.51
CA ARG A 267 8.30 -17.79 17.29
C ARG A 267 8.93 -16.53 17.87
N CYS A 268 8.15 -15.45 17.91
CA CYS A 268 8.56 -14.18 18.49
C CYS A 268 8.87 -14.32 19.98
N GLN A 269 10.13 -14.07 20.36
CA GLN A 269 10.58 -14.12 21.75
C GLN A 269 9.90 -13.05 22.61
N TRP A 270 9.56 -11.89 22.02
CA TRP A 270 8.87 -10.82 22.74
C TRP A 270 7.44 -11.23 23.12
N HIS A 271 6.64 -11.66 22.16
CA HIS A 271 5.27 -12.14 22.42
C HIS A 271 5.29 -13.34 23.37
N LYS A 272 6.25 -14.25 23.20
CA LYS A 272 6.39 -15.39 24.11
C LYS A 272 6.62 -14.95 25.55
N ARG A 273 7.58 -14.04 25.75
CA ARG A 273 7.88 -13.48 27.06
C ARG A 273 6.67 -12.80 27.67
N GLU A 274 5.96 -11.96 26.92
CA GLU A 274 4.76 -11.28 27.43
C GLU A 274 3.63 -12.28 27.77
N ASN A 275 3.44 -13.33 26.98
CA ASN A 275 2.49 -14.40 27.28
C ASN A 275 2.79 -15.12 28.60
N VAL A 276 4.07 -15.42 28.87
CA VAL A 276 4.49 -16.07 30.12
C VAL A 276 4.27 -15.14 31.32
N VAL A 277 4.73 -13.89 31.25
CA VAL A 277 4.66 -12.97 32.40
C VAL A 277 3.25 -12.47 32.69
N ARG A 278 2.32 -12.51 31.72
CA ARG A 278 0.92 -12.12 31.93
C ARG A 278 0.21 -12.95 33.00
N TYR A 279 0.62 -14.21 33.21
CA TYR A 279 0.09 -15.05 34.28
C TYR A 279 0.61 -14.70 35.67
N LEU A 280 1.65 -13.87 35.77
CA LEU A 280 2.30 -13.52 37.03
C LEU A 280 1.70 -12.23 37.64
N PRO A 281 1.70 -12.10 38.98
CA PRO A 281 1.34 -10.85 39.65
C PRO A 281 2.14 -9.66 39.14
N LYS A 282 1.53 -8.46 39.07
CA LYS A 282 2.15 -7.25 38.48
C LYS A 282 3.56 -6.95 38.99
N GLY A 283 3.80 -7.10 40.30
CA GLY A 283 5.12 -6.88 40.91
C GLY A 283 6.21 -7.85 40.44
N HIS A 284 5.83 -9.05 40.00
CA HIS A 284 6.77 -10.07 39.52
C HIS A 284 7.08 -9.92 38.02
N GLN A 285 6.23 -9.25 37.25
CA GLN A 285 6.36 -9.23 35.79
C GLN A 285 7.66 -8.59 35.30
N ALA A 286 8.08 -7.45 35.86
CA ALA A 286 9.29 -6.76 35.41
C ALA A 286 10.60 -7.53 35.69
N PRO A 287 10.82 -8.11 36.88
CA PRO A 287 11.93 -9.05 37.11
C PRO A 287 11.89 -10.24 36.14
N TRP A 288 10.75 -10.89 35.95
CA TRP A 288 10.63 -12.07 35.09
C TRP A 288 10.86 -11.75 33.61
N ARG A 289 10.42 -10.59 33.11
CA ARG A 289 10.76 -10.13 31.75
C ARG A 289 12.28 -10.08 31.54
N ARG A 290 13.01 -9.48 32.49
CA ARG A 290 14.48 -9.38 32.42
C ARG A 290 15.14 -10.76 32.41
N ARG A 291 14.71 -11.66 33.29
CA ARG A 291 15.28 -13.02 33.40
C ARG A 291 15.06 -13.85 32.13
N VAL A 292 13.83 -13.86 31.60
CA VAL A 292 13.51 -14.57 30.35
C VAL A 292 14.29 -13.96 29.18
N GLN A 293 14.41 -12.63 29.12
CA GLN A 293 15.20 -11.95 28.09
C GLN A 293 16.67 -12.36 28.14
N GLN A 294 17.28 -12.40 29.34
CA GLN A 294 18.66 -12.85 29.54
C GLN A 294 18.89 -14.31 29.15
N ALA A 295 17.89 -15.17 29.38
CA ALA A 295 17.95 -16.57 28.95
C ALA A 295 17.97 -16.67 27.41
N TYR A 296 17.14 -15.89 26.72
CA TYR A 296 17.16 -15.82 25.26
C TYR A 296 18.45 -15.21 24.69
N GLU A 297 19.10 -14.30 25.41
CA GLU A 297 20.33 -13.63 24.97
C GLU A 297 21.60 -14.49 25.09
N ARG A 298 21.49 -15.71 25.60
CA ARG A 298 22.60 -16.67 25.58
C ARG A 298 23.02 -16.98 24.13
N PRO A 299 24.33 -17.15 23.86
CA PRO A 299 24.86 -17.22 22.50
C PRO A 299 24.54 -18.54 21.80
N THR A 300 24.48 -19.65 22.54
CA THR A 300 24.27 -20.99 21.99
C THR A 300 22.88 -21.52 22.32
N TYR A 301 22.39 -22.46 21.51
CA TYR A 301 21.14 -23.16 21.77
C TYR A 301 21.16 -23.90 23.11
N THR A 302 22.26 -24.60 23.42
CA THR A 302 22.42 -25.37 24.65
C THR A 302 22.32 -24.48 25.89
N ASP A 303 22.99 -23.32 25.88
CA ASP A 303 22.98 -22.39 27.01
C ASP A 303 21.64 -21.70 27.17
N ALA A 304 21.03 -21.25 26.07
CA ALA A 304 19.72 -20.61 26.08
C ALA A 304 18.63 -21.57 26.59
N ARG A 305 18.62 -22.81 26.08
CA ARG A 305 17.70 -23.86 26.50
C ARG A 305 17.88 -24.22 27.96
N ALA A 306 19.13 -24.44 28.41
CA ALA A 306 19.41 -24.73 29.82
C ALA A 306 18.96 -23.58 30.74
N ALA A 307 19.18 -22.32 30.34
CA ALA A 307 18.70 -21.17 31.09
C ALA A 307 17.17 -21.11 31.18
N LEU A 308 16.46 -21.33 30.07
CA LEU A 308 14.99 -21.37 30.07
C LEU A 308 14.43 -22.52 30.90
N LEU A 309 15.06 -23.71 30.86
CA LEU A 309 14.64 -24.85 31.68
C LEU A 309 14.87 -24.62 33.18
N ARG A 310 15.92 -23.88 33.57
CA ARG A 310 16.07 -23.43 34.97
C ARG A 310 14.95 -22.49 35.37
N LEU A 311 14.65 -21.48 34.54
CA LEU A 311 13.54 -20.55 34.77
C LEU A 311 12.19 -21.27 34.84
N ARG A 312 12.00 -22.33 34.04
CA ARG A 312 10.82 -23.19 34.06
C ARG A 312 10.62 -23.86 35.43
N GLN A 313 11.68 -24.39 36.05
CA GLN A 313 11.57 -25.01 37.38
C GLN A 313 11.19 -23.99 38.45
N GLU A 314 11.74 -22.80 38.38
CA GLU A 314 11.39 -21.71 39.27
C GLU A 314 9.96 -21.18 39.02
N LEU A 315 9.52 -21.07 37.76
CA LEU A 315 8.14 -20.70 37.44
C LEU A 315 7.14 -21.72 37.99
N ARG A 316 7.52 -23.00 38.07
CA ARG A 316 6.65 -24.07 38.56
C ARG A 316 6.21 -23.85 40.00
N THR A 317 7.03 -23.22 40.84
CA THR A 317 6.67 -22.90 42.23
C THR A 317 5.77 -21.68 42.34
N ILE A 318 5.67 -20.86 41.29
CA ILE A 318 4.92 -19.60 41.29
C ILE A 318 3.58 -19.76 40.54
N ASN A 319 3.60 -20.30 39.33
CA ASN A 319 2.42 -20.40 38.47
C ASN A 319 2.57 -21.49 37.40
N LEU A 320 1.73 -22.54 37.46
CA LEU A 320 1.75 -23.66 36.51
C LEU A 320 1.28 -23.26 35.10
N SER A 321 0.35 -22.31 34.96
CA SER A 321 -0.09 -21.81 33.66
C SER A 321 1.02 -21.03 32.94
N ALA A 322 1.86 -20.31 33.69
CA ALA A 322 3.06 -19.66 33.13
C ALA A 322 4.07 -20.70 32.60
N VAL A 323 4.22 -21.84 33.28
CA VAL A 323 5.05 -22.97 32.81
C VAL A 323 4.48 -23.58 31.54
N ALA A 324 3.18 -23.90 31.52
CA ALA A 324 2.53 -24.43 30.33
C ALA A 324 2.64 -23.45 29.16
N SER A 325 2.52 -22.14 29.43
CA SER A 325 2.81 -21.12 28.45
C SER A 325 4.26 -21.20 28.01
N LEU A 326 5.27 -21.20 28.88
CA LEU A 326 6.67 -21.27 28.47
C LEU A 326 6.99 -22.51 27.62
N ASP A 327 6.49 -23.68 28.01
CA ASP A 327 6.71 -24.97 27.33
C ASP A 327 6.14 -24.98 25.90
N GLU A 328 5.01 -24.30 25.67
CA GLU A 328 4.35 -24.25 24.37
C GLU A 328 5.23 -23.59 23.28
N GLY A 329 5.84 -24.36 22.39
CA GLY A 329 6.67 -23.80 21.32
C GLY A 329 7.98 -23.18 21.82
N LEU A 330 8.48 -23.63 22.99
CA LEU A 330 9.80 -23.24 23.51
C LEU A 330 10.89 -23.46 22.46
N GLU A 331 10.91 -24.63 21.81
CA GLU A 331 11.90 -24.98 20.80
C GLU A 331 11.83 -24.04 19.58
N GLU A 332 10.63 -23.64 19.16
CA GLU A 332 10.42 -22.69 18.06
C GLU A 332 10.91 -21.27 18.42
N THR A 333 11.06 -20.93 19.70
CA THR A 333 11.64 -19.64 20.11
C THR A 333 13.18 -19.62 20.04
N LEU A 334 13.79 -20.80 19.96
CA LEU A 334 15.25 -21.01 19.89
C LEU A 334 15.71 -21.45 18.48
N THR A 335 14.86 -21.39 17.46
CA THR A 335 15.19 -21.78 16.09
C THR A 335 16.43 -21.05 15.57
N LEU A 336 16.55 -19.73 15.76
CA LEU A 336 17.75 -18.99 15.34
C LEU A 336 19.03 -19.44 16.05
N HIS A 337 18.93 -19.87 17.31
CA HIS A 337 20.07 -20.45 18.04
C HIS A 337 20.46 -21.80 17.47
N ARG A 338 19.45 -22.65 17.18
CA ARG A 338 19.63 -23.97 16.59
C ARG A 338 20.28 -23.91 15.21
N LEU A 339 19.95 -22.89 14.42
CA LEU A 339 20.57 -22.59 13.12
C LEU A 339 21.94 -21.91 13.24
N GLY A 340 22.40 -21.55 14.45
CA GLY A 340 23.69 -20.88 14.68
C GLY A 340 23.73 -19.41 14.24
N LEU A 341 22.58 -18.77 14.04
CA LEU A 341 22.46 -17.43 13.46
C LEU A 341 21.86 -16.39 14.41
N PHE A 342 21.68 -16.73 15.69
CA PHE A 342 21.11 -15.82 16.68
C PHE A 342 21.93 -14.53 16.84
N GLY A 343 23.26 -14.63 16.90
CA GLY A 343 24.14 -13.45 17.04
C GLY A 343 24.08 -12.48 15.85
N THR A 344 23.84 -12.99 14.64
CA THR A 344 23.88 -12.21 13.40
C THR A 344 22.50 -11.70 12.97
N LEU A 345 21.49 -12.58 13.01
CA LEU A 345 20.13 -12.31 12.53
C LEU A 345 19.11 -12.05 13.66
N GLY A 346 19.45 -12.39 14.90
CA GLY A 346 18.54 -12.26 16.05
C GLY A 346 17.98 -10.86 16.24
N ARG A 347 18.76 -9.81 15.93
CA ARG A 347 18.28 -8.43 16.03
C ARG A 347 17.05 -8.14 15.15
N SER A 348 16.92 -8.82 14.02
CA SER A 348 15.83 -8.63 13.06
C SER A 348 14.76 -9.71 13.15
N LEU A 349 15.15 -10.94 13.44
CA LEU A 349 14.31 -12.13 13.23
C LEU A 349 13.91 -12.86 14.52
N LYS A 350 14.43 -12.48 15.70
CA LYS A 350 13.97 -13.07 16.99
C LYS A 350 12.56 -12.61 17.40
N THR A 351 12.05 -11.60 16.69
CA THR A 351 10.76 -10.93 16.94
C THR A 351 10.07 -10.62 15.62
N THR A 352 8.77 -10.31 15.65
CA THR A 352 8.00 -9.78 14.52
C THR A 352 8.18 -8.27 14.31
N ASN A 353 9.19 -7.62 14.91
CA ASN A 353 9.50 -6.19 14.80
C ASN A 353 9.43 -5.61 13.37
N CYS A 354 9.77 -6.41 12.35
CA CYS A 354 9.68 -5.98 10.95
C CYS A 354 8.23 -5.65 10.54
N LEU A 355 7.26 -6.42 11.03
CA LEU A 355 5.83 -6.16 10.87
C LEU A 355 5.30 -5.16 11.90
N GLU A 356 5.77 -5.13 13.14
CA GLU A 356 5.35 -4.10 14.12
C GLU A 356 5.63 -2.68 13.63
N SER A 357 6.84 -2.45 13.07
CA SER A 357 7.21 -1.16 12.48
C SER A 357 6.36 -0.80 11.26
N LEU A 358 5.92 -1.81 10.50
CA LEU A 358 5.01 -1.62 9.38
C LEU A 358 3.60 -1.33 9.87
N ASN A 359 3.12 -2.05 10.87
CA ASN A 359 1.81 -1.90 11.49
C ASN A 359 1.63 -0.51 12.12
N ALA A 360 2.69 0.06 12.68
CA ALA A 360 2.70 1.45 13.16
C ALA A 360 2.55 2.47 12.01
N GLN A 361 3.32 2.30 10.92
CA GLN A 361 3.22 3.19 9.74
C GLN A 361 1.88 3.03 9.01
N LEU A 362 1.35 1.82 8.97
CA LEU A 362 0.02 1.52 8.45
C LEU A 362 -1.04 2.28 9.24
N GLY A 363 -0.95 2.24 10.58
CA GLY A 363 -1.80 3.05 11.48
C GLY A 363 -1.76 4.54 11.14
N GLN A 364 -0.58 5.13 10.95
CA GLN A 364 -0.46 6.55 10.58
C GLN A 364 -1.25 6.94 9.30
N LEU A 365 -1.45 6.01 8.37
CA LEU A 365 -2.22 6.23 7.14
C LEU A 365 -3.70 5.85 7.27
N THR A 366 -4.05 4.91 8.16
CA THR A 366 -5.41 4.37 8.28
C THR A 366 -6.19 4.91 9.48
N ASP A 367 -5.54 5.38 10.53
CA ASP A 367 -6.17 5.75 11.81
C ASP A 367 -7.06 7.00 11.69
N LYS A 368 -6.90 7.79 10.61
CA LYS A 368 -7.81 8.90 10.27
C LYS A 368 -9.14 8.44 9.67
N VAL A 369 -9.32 7.15 9.42
CA VAL A 369 -10.57 6.58 8.92
C VAL A 369 -11.41 6.11 10.10
N ASP A 370 -12.31 6.97 10.57
CA ASP A 370 -13.10 6.69 11.78
C ASP A 370 -14.18 5.61 11.58
N ARG A 371 -14.63 5.41 10.33
CA ARG A 371 -15.76 4.51 10.02
C ARG A 371 -15.47 3.60 8.85
N TRP A 372 -15.16 2.35 9.17
CA TRP A 372 -15.07 1.26 8.21
C TRP A 372 -16.47 0.71 7.91
N ARG A 373 -16.87 0.68 6.63
CA ARG A 373 -18.20 0.21 6.22
C ARG A 373 -18.19 -1.15 5.55
N THR A 374 -17.13 -1.46 4.80
CA THR A 374 -17.06 -2.68 3.99
C THR A 374 -15.67 -3.29 4.04
N SER A 375 -15.58 -4.61 3.83
CA SER A 375 -14.31 -5.33 3.66
C SER A 375 -13.50 -4.77 2.48
N ASP A 376 -14.15 -4.49 1.34
CA ASP A 376 -13.52 -3.85 0.18
C ASP A 376 -12.83 -2.53 0.54
N GLN A 377 -13.47 -1.69 1.38
CA GLN A 377 -12.85 -0.46 1.85
C GLN A 377 -11.58 -0.75 2.65
N LYS A 378 -11.63 -1.67 3.61
CA LYS A 378 -10.46 -2.07 4.42
C LYS A 378 -9.32 -2.57 3.54
N HIS A 379 -9.62 -3.48 2.61
CA HIS A 379 -8.64 -4.05 1.68
C HIS A 379 -7.96 -2.99 0.82
N ARG A 380 -8.76 -2.08 0.23
CA ARG A 380 -8.23 -0.99 -0.59
C ARG A 380 -7.33 -0.05 0.19
N TRP A 381 -7.69 0.29 1.44
CA TRP A 381 -6.85 1.13 2.30
C TRP A 381 -5.56 0.44 2.71
N VAL A 382 -5.62 -0.81 3.17
CA VAL A 382 -4.44 -1.59 3.57
C VAL A 382 -3.49 -1.75 2.38
N ALA A 383 -3.98 -2.21 1.23
CA ALA A 383 -3.16 -2.36 0.02
C ALA A 383 -2.49 -1.06 -0.42
N SER A 384 -3.25 0.04 -0.40
CA SER A 384 -2.75 1.38 -0.74
C SER A 384 -1.65 1.84 0.21
N ALA A 385 -1.85 1.65 1.51
CA ALA A 385 -0.91 2.06 2.54
C ALA A 385 0.38 1.22 2.50
N VAL A 386 0.27 -0.11 2.42
CA VAL A 386 1.45 -0.98 2.41
C VAL A 386 2.30 -0.78 1.16
N LEU A 387 1.69 -0.57 -0.02
CA LEU A 387 2.42 -0.25 -1.25
C LEU A 387 3.08 1.14 -1.20
N ALA A 388 2.54 2.09 -0.44
CA ALA A 388 3.16 3.39 -0.22
C ALA A 388 4.29 3.35 0.85
N ILE A 389 4.29 2.34 1.71
CA ILE A 389 5.31 2.12 2.74
C ILE A 389 6.49 1.31 2.17
N GLU A 390 6.22 0.27 1.38
CA GLU A 390 7.22 -0.70 0.89
C GLU A 390 8.51 -0.07 0.34
N PRO A 391 8.48 0.95 -0.54
CA PRO A 391 9.70 1.54 -1.11
C PRO A 391 10.62 2.21 -0.07
N ARG A 392 10.10 2.56 1.10
CA ARG A 392 10.82 3.22 2.20
C ARG A 392 11.35 2.23 3.24
N LEU A 393 11.01 0.95 3.11
CA LEU A 393 11.44 -0.07 4.05
C LEU A 393 12.94 -0.34 3.91
N ARG A 394 13.66 -0.14 5.00
CA ARG A 394 15.09 -0.48 5.07
C ARG A 394 15.27 -1.99 5.09
N ARG A 395 16.35 -2.45 4.46
CA ARG A 395 16.83 -3.84 4.55
C ARG A 395 16.98 -4.28 6.00
N ILE A 396 16.78 -5.57 6.27
CA ILE A 396 16.95 -6.10 7.63
C ILE A 396 18.39 -5.98 8.10
N LYS A 397 18.59 -5.80 9.41
CA LYS A 397 19.93 -5.86 10.00
C LYS A 397 20.43 -7.30 9.95
N GLY A 398 21.69 -7.48 9.55
CA GLY A 398 22.28 -8.81 9.35
C GLY A 398 22.03 -9.41 7.97
N TYR A 399 21.48 -8.67 7.00
CA TYR A 399 21.14 -9.19 5.66
C TYR A 399 22.28 -9.91 4.92
N ARG A 400 23.55 -9.58 5.21
CA ARG A 400 24.73 -10.25 4.67
C ARG A 400 24.80 -11.74 5.02
N HIS A 401 24.13 -12.15 6.10
CA HIS A 401 24.09 -13.54 6.58
C HIS A 401 22.86 -14.31 6.07
N LEU A 402 22.03 -13.75 5.19
CA LEU A 402 20.84 -14.45 4.66
C LEU A 402 21.18 -15.62 3.75
N THR A 403 22.33 -15.60 3.08
CA THR A 403 22.81 -16.79 2.35
C THR A 403 23.17 -17.92 3.32
N GLN A 404 23.84 -17.60 4.44
CA GLN A 404 24.10 -18.57 5.51
C GLN A 404 22.82 -19.11 6.14
N LEU A 405 21.78 -18.27 6.26
CA LEU A 405 20.45 -18.72 6.68
C LEU A 405 19.87 -19.75 5.72
N GLN A 406 19.88 -19.48 4.42
CA GLN A 406 19.37 -20.39 3.41
C GLN A 406 20.11 -21.74 3.45
N GLU A 407 21.45 -21.72 3.52
CA GLU A 407 22.25 -22.94 3.68
C GLU A 407 21.95 -23.69 4.99
N ALA A 408 21.71 -22.97 6.09
CA ALA A 408 21.34 -23.58 7.36
C ALA A 408 19.95 -24.23 7.29
N LEU A 409 18.98 -23.59 6.64
CA LEU A 409 17.63 -24.13 6.42
C LEU A 409 17.70 -25.39 5.56
N GLN A 410 18.46 -25.39 4.47
CA GLN A 410 18.60 -26.57 3.60
C GLN A 410 19.19 -27.77 4.34
N ARG A 411 20.24 -27.55 5.13
CA ARG A 411 20.83 -28.61 5.97
C ARG A 411 19.82 -29.14 6.99
N ASP A 412 18.98 -28.29 7.53
CA ASP A 412 17.95 -28.68 8.49
C ASP A 412 16.87 -29.56 7.84
N ILE A 413 16.37 -29.14 6.69
CA ILE A 413 15.39 -29.87 5.88
C ILE A 413 15.92 -31.26 5.49
N GLN A 414 17.21 -31.35 5.14
CA GLN A 414 17.86 -32.62 4.82
C GLN A 414 17.97 -33.53 6.04
N ARG A 415 18.27 -32.99 7.23
CA ARG A 415 18.36 -33.78 8.47
C ARG A 415 17.02 -34.38 8.88
N GLU A 416 15.94 -33.62 8.75
CA GLU A 416 14.58 -34.11 9.04
C GLU A 416 14.19 -35.25 8.08
N ALA A 417 14.48 -35.11 6.78
CA ALA A 417 14.20 -36.16 5.79
C ALA A 417 14.93 -37.49 6.08
N VAL A 418 16.19 -37.42 6.51
CA VAL A 418 16.97 -38.62 6.89
C VAL A 418 16.42 -39.27 8.16
N THR A 419 15.91 -38.48 9.10
CA THR A 419 15.36 -38.99 10.37
C THR A 419 14.05 -39.75 10.14
N GLU A 420 13.16 -39.24 9.29
CA GLU A 420 11.90 -39.92 8.94
C GLU A 420 12.15 -41.25 8.19
N THR A 421 13.13 -41.28 7.29
CA THR A 421 13.50 -42.49 6.53
C THR A 421 14.11 -43.59 7.42
N ARG A 422 14.58 -43.24 8.62
CA ARG A 422 15.09 -44.21 9.61
C ARG A 422 14.02 -44.72 10.58
N ILE A 423 12.87 -44.05 10.63
CA ILE A 423 11.76 -44.38 11.54
C ILE A 423 10.64 -45.12 10.78
N ALA A 424 10.48 -44.85 9.49
CA ALA A 424 9.69 -45.66 8.55
C ALA A 424 10.46 -46.93 8.16
#